data_AF-A0A7S3J9R5-F1
#
_entry.id   AF-A0A7S3J9R5-F1
#
_cell.length_a   1.000
_cell.length_b   1.000
_cell.length_c   1.000
_cell.angle_alpha   90.00
_cell.angle_beta   90.00
_cell.angle_gamma   90.00
#
_symmetry.space_group_name_H-M   'P 1'
#
loop_
_entity.id
_entity.type
_entity.pdbx_description
1 polymer ?
#
loop_
_entity_poly.entity_id
_entity_poly.type
_entity_poly.pdbx_seq_one_letter_code
_entity_poly.pdbx_strand_id
1 'polypeptide(L)'
;MEKTSKKMETAATQPTLPGDEAEISYKEPDYFELLKRIGRGKYSDVYEAIDTRNNNRAVIKVLKPVRSDRIAREIKILKVVEGHEYIVKLLDVFKDPLSKTYLLAMEYVNSEDKTFREHMKTFNANEIRRYMRQILEAMEYCHSRGVMHRDLKPGNIMFDCK
;
A
#
# COMPACT_ATOMS: atom_id res chain seq x y z
N MET A 1 51.13 19.39 12.45
CA MET A 1 50.01 20.33 12.68
C MET A 1 49.98 21.18 11.42
N GLU A 2 48.98 21.16 10.54
CA GLU A 2 47.54 21.12 10.70
C GLU A 2 46.92 20.62 9.37
N LYS A 3 45.68 20.13 9.45
CA LYS A 3 44.86 19.53 8.38
C LYS A 3 44.46 20.62 7.38
N THR A 4 44.11 20.35 6.12
CA THR A 4 42.75 20.05 5.61
C THR A 4 42.90 20.24 4.08
N SER A 5 42.50 19.37 3.14
CA SER A 5 41.12 19.07 2.74
C SER A 5 41.21 18.13 1.53
N LYS A 6 40.55 16.97 1.58
CA LYS A 6 40.29 16.13 0.41
C LYS A 6 38.81 15.83 0.41
N LYS A 7 38.08 16.45 -0.52
CA LYS A 7 36.73 16.04 -0.89
C LYS A 7 36.80 14.59 -1.35
N MET A 8 36.11 13.69 -0.66
CA MET A 8 35.88 12.34 -1.16
C MET A 8 34.61 12.35 -2.01
N GLU A 9 34.81 11.95 -3.25
CA GLU A 9 33.79 11.55 -4.21
C GLU A 9 32.89 10.47 -3.62
N THR A 10 31.58 10.67 -3.67
CA THR A 10 30.61 9.58 -3.54
C THR A 10 30.20 9.16 -4.94
N ALA A 11 30.88 8.14 -5.46
CA ALA A 11 30.43 7.38 -6.62
C ALA A 11 29.66 6.16 -6.14
N ALA A 12 28.43 5.97 -6.64
CA ALA A 12 27.94 4.72 -7.20
C ALA A 12 26.45 4.87 -7.56
N THR A 13 26.20 5.36 -8.77
CA THR A 13 24.96 5.12 -9.51
C THR A 13 24.74 3.61 -9.59
N GLN A 14 23.63 3.09 -9.04
CA GLN A 14 23.28 1.68 -9.22
C GLN A 14 22.88 1.42 -10.69
N PRO A 15 23.22 0.24 -11.25
CA PRO A 15 23.00 -0.04 -12.66
C PRO A 15 21.51 -0.25 -12.95
N THR A 16 21.01 0.45 -13.97
CA THR A 16 19.67 0.28 -14.51
C THR A 16 19.60 -1.01 -15.35
N LEU A 17 18.61 -1.86 -15.07
CA LEU A 17 18.27 -3.01 -15.91
C LEU A 17 17.57 -2.50 -17.19
N PRO A 18 17.96 -2.95 -18.40
CA PRO A 18 17.32 -2.52 -19.63
C PRO A 18 16.09 -3.41 -19.91
N GLY A 19 14.90 -2.84 -19.86
CA GLY A 19 13.68 -3.50 -20.32
C GLY A 19 12.41 -2.94 -19.69
N ASP A 20 11.59 -2.34 -20.55
CA ASP A 20 10.15 -2.10 -20.41
C ASP A 20 9.65 -0.79 -19.78
N GLU A 21 9.28 0.12 -20.71
CA GLU A 21 8.10 1.00 -20.68
C GLU A 21 8.00 2.08 -19.60
N ALA A 22 8.31 3.32 -20.01
CA ALA A 22 7.95 4.61 -19.41
C ALA A 22 7.61 4.55 -17.91
N GLU A 23 8.64 4.57 -17.07
CA GLU A 23 8.48 4.80 -15.63
C GLU A 23 7.64 6.07 -15.44
N ILE A 24 6.47 5.91 -14.82
CA ILE A 24 5.68 7.05 -14.38
C ILE A 24 6.51 7.73 -13.30
N SER A 25 7.19 8.81 -13.69
CA SER A 25 7.95 9.68 -12.80
C SER A 25 6.97 10.40 -11.87
N TYR A 26 6.88 9.96 -10.63
CA TYR A 26 6.23 10.68 -9.53
C TYR A 26 7.28 10.98 -8.47
N LYS A 27 7.16 12.12 -7.78
CA LYS A 27 8.01 12.41 -6.63
C LYS A 27 7.65 11.45 -5.49
N GLU A 28 8.66 10.84 -4.89
CA GLU A 28 8.49 10.07 -3.65
C GLU A 28 7.92 10.99 -2.55
N PRO A 29 7.01 10.46 -1.70
CA PRO A 29 6.58 11.22 -0.53
C PRO A 29 7.79 11.57 0.34
N ASP A 30 7.85 12.79 0.88
CA ASP A 30 9.06 13.33 1.53
C ASP A 30 9.60 12.48 2.71
N TYR A 31 8.78 11.59 3.26
CA TYR A 31 9.11 10.70 4.38
C TYR A 31 8.74 9.22 4.14
N PHE A 32 8.47 8.82 2.90
CA PHE A 32 8.33 7.41 2.55
C PHE A 32 9.34 7.02 1.47
N GLU A 33 10.30 6.18 1.84
CA GLU A 33 11.26 5.59 0.92
C GLU A 33 10.63 4.36 0.25
N LEU A 34 10.52 4.36 -1.07
CA LEU A 34 9.96 3.23 -1.82
C LEU A 34 11.01 2.12 -1.96
N LEU A 35 10.63 0.90 -1.61
CA LEU A 35 11.52 -0.27 -1.67
C LEU A 35 11.33 -1.07 -2.95
N LYS A 36 10.22 -1.82 -3.04
CA LYS A 36 9.94 -2.74 -4.16
C LYS A 36 8.48 -2.67 -4.56
N ARG A 37 8.19 -2.85 -5.84
CA ARG A 37 6.81 -3.00 -6.33
C ARG A 37 6.28 -4.38 -5.93
N ILE A 38 5.17 -4.40 -5.21
CA ILE A 38 4.52 -5.63 -4.72
C ILE A 38 3.21 -5.96 -5.45
N GLY A 39 2.68 -5.03 -6.25
CA GLY A 39 1.47 -5.28 -7.03
C GLY A 39 1.33 -4.34 -8.24
N ARG A 40 0.78 -4.87 -9.33
CA ARG A 40 0.38 -4.12 -10.53
C ARG A 40 -1.10 -4.37 -10.79
N GLY A 41 -1.90 -3.32 -10.74
CA GLY A 41 -3.33 -3.38 -10.97
C GLY A 41 -3.76 -2.52 -12.16
N LYS A 42 -5.02 -2.68 -12.57
CA LYS A 42 -5.63 -1.84 -13.62
C LYS A 42 -5.68 -0.35 -13.23
N TYR A 43 -5.89 -0.07 -11.95
CA TYR A 43 -6.13 1.29 -11.45
C TYR A 43 -5.00 1.85 -10.59
N SER A 44 -4.03 1.01 -10.19
CA SER A 44 -2.95 1.43 -9.31
C SER A 44 -1.76 0.49 -9.42
N ASP A 45 -0.60 1.00 -9.06
CA ASP A 45 0.60 0.21 -8.77
C ASP A 45 0.87 0.31 -7.26
N VAL A 46 1.36 -0.76 -6.65
CA VAL A 46 1.49 -0.90 -5.20
C VAL A 46 2.95 -1.22 -4.86
N TYR A 47 3.52 -0.44 -3.95
CA TYR A 47 4.90 -0.52 -3.53
C TYR A 47 4.97 -0.75 -2.03
N GLU A 48 5.93 -1.56 -1.62
CA GLU A 48 6.40 -1.57 -0.24
C GLU A 48 7.28 -0.33 -0.01
N ALA A 49 7.18 0.26 1.18
CA ALA A 49 7.95 1.43 1.57
C ALA A 49 8.34 1.40 3.05
N ILE A 50 9.27 2.28 3.44
CA ILE A 50 9.62 2.58 4.84
C ILE A 50 9.21 4.01 5.15
N ASP A 51 8.48 4.20 6.25
CA ASP A 51 8.26 5.52 6.84
C ASP A 51 9.52 5.95 7.59
N THR A 52 10.24 6.94 7.07
CA THR A 52 11.54 7.37 7.62
C THR A 52 11.42 8.09 8.96
N ARG A 53 10.20 8.45 9.39
CA ARG A 53 9.96 9.14 10.68
C ARG A 53 10.02 8.19 11.86
N ASN A 54 9.63 6.93 11.66
CA ASN A 54 9.48 5.91 12.71
C ASN A 54 10.10 4.56 12.34
N ASN A 55 10.65 4.43 11.13
CA ASN A 55 11.26 3.23 10.58
C ASN A 55 10.31 2.02 10.44
N ASN A 56 9.00 2.28 10.31
CA ASN A 56 7.99 1.24 10.10
C ASN A 56 7.76 0.95 8.62
N ARG A 57 7.41 -0.29 8.30
CA ARG A 57 6.97 -0.67 6.94
C ARG A 57 5.60 -0.10 6.63
N ALA A 58 5.42 0.32 5.39
CA ALA A 58 4.18 0.84 4.84
C ALA A 58 3.95 0.33 3.41
N VAL A 59 2.75 0.56 2.90
CA VAL A 59 2.38 0.31 1.51
C VAL A 59 2.01 1.62 0.84
N ILE A 60 2.63 1.91 -0.30
CA ILE A 60 2.32 3.08 -1.13
C ILE A 60 1.55 2.61 -2.36
N LYS A 61 0.28 2.99 -2.43
CA LYS A 61 -0.59 2.76 -3.59
C LYS A 61 -0.58 3.98 -4.48
N VAL A 62 0.09 3.88 -5.63
CA VAL A 62 0.16 4.92 -6.66
C VAL A 62 -1.04 4.77 -7.58
N LEU A 63 -1.93 5.76 -7.60
CA LEU A 63 -3.16 5.72 -8.39
C LEU A 63 -2.91 6.16 -9.84
N LYS A 64 -3.28 5.32 -10.81
CA LYS A 64 -3.16 5.67 -12.24
C LYS A 64 -4.09 6.84 -12.59
N PRO A 65 -3.82 7.58 -13.67
CA PRO A 65 -4.67 8.68 -14.12
C PRO A 65 -6.11 8.21 -14.35
N VAL A 66 -6.98 8.47 -13.38
CA VAL A 66 -8.42 8.23 -13.44
C VAL A 66 -9.15 9.49 -13.02
N ARG A 67 -10.45 9.56 -13.30
CA ARG A 67 -11.26 10.73 -12.95
C ARG A 67 -11.11 11.08 -11.46
N SER A 68 -10.88 12.36 -11.16
CA SER A 68 -10.65 12.87 -9.81
C SER A 68 -11.78 12.52 -8.83
N ASP A 69 -13.02 12.42 -9.31
CA ASP A 69 -14.17 12.00 -8.49
C ASP A 69 -14.04 10.56 -7.96
N ARG A 70 -13.35 9.67 -8.70
CA ARG A 70 -13.10 8.30 -8.26
C ARG A 70 -12.06 8.24 -7.15
N ILE A 71 -10.98 9.01 -7.30
CA ILE A 71 -9.91 9.11 -6.31
C ILE A 71 -10.44 9.73 -5.01
N ALA A 72 -11.16 10.86 -5.12
CA ALA A 72 -11.76 11.52 -3.96
C ALA A 72 -12.75 10.61 -3.22
N ARG A 73 -13.52 9.80 -3.97
CA ARG A 73 -14.45 8.82 -3.38
C ARG A 73 -13.71 7.72 -2.62
N GLU A 74 -12.63 7.18 -3.17
CA GLU A 74 -11.83 6.14 -2.52
C GLU A 74 -11.21 6.65 -1.21
N ILE A 75 -10.58 7.83 -1.23
CA ILE A 75 -10.04 8.49 -0.04
C ILE A 75 -11.13 8.74 1.00
N LYS A 76 -12.30 9.27 0.58
CA LYS A 76 -13.42 9.53 1.48
C LYS A 76 -13.93 8.25 2.13
N ILE A 77 -14.04 7.16 1.38
CA ILE A 77 -14.47 5.87 1.92
C ILE A 77 -13.50 5.38 2.98
N LEU A 78 -12.19 5.35 2.67
CA LEU A 78 -11.16 4.90 3.61
C LEU A 78 -11.20 5.71 4.92
N LYS A 79 -11.41 7.02 4.85
CA LYS A 79 -11.58 7.87 6.04
C LYS A 79 -12.86 7.58 6.82
N VAL A 80 -13.97 7.29 6.14
CA VAL A 80 -15.25 6.98 6.80
C VAL A 80 -15.19 5.65 7.56
N VAL A 81 -14.50 4.66 6.99
CA VAL A 81 -14.38 3.31 7.58
C VAL A 81 -13.09 3.11 8.39
N GLU A 82 -12.36 4.18 8.68
CA GLU A 82 -11.16 4.13 9.51
C GLU A 82 -11.48 3.66 10.94
N GLY A 83 -10.51 3.02 11.59
CA GLY A 83 -10.56 2.68 13.02
C GLY A 83 -11.04 1.26 13.35
N HIS A 84 -11.52 0.48 12.38
CA HIS A 84 -11.87 -0.93 12.61
C HIS A 84 -10.64 -1.84 12.44
N GLU A 85 -10.49 -2.84 13.32
CA GLU A 85 -9.33 -3.75 13.34
C GLU A 85 -9.09 -4.47 12.01
N TYR A 86 -10.16 -4.89 11.34
CA TYR A 86 -10.10 -5.66 10.09
C TYR A 86 -10.28 -4.80 8.82
N ILE A 87 -10.03 -3.50 8.90
CA ILE A 87 -10.03 -2.58 7.76
C ILE A 87 -8.67 -1.92 7.67
N VAL A 88 -8.08 -1.94 6.48
CA VAL A 88 -6.77 -1.33 6.21
C VAL A 88 -6.77 0.15 6.57
N LYS A 89 -5.76 0.57 7.33
CA LYS A 89 -5.57 1.96 7.73
C LYS A 89 -4.94 2.77 6.62
N LEU A 90 -5.49 3.97 6.40
CA LEU A 90 -4.91 5.00 5.56
C LEU A 90 -4.01 5.88 6.43
N LEU A 91 -2.70 5.76 6.27
CA LEU A 91 -1.72 6.52 7.04
C LEU A 91 -1.61 7.97 6.54
N ASP A 92 -1.60 8.16 5.21
CA ASP A 92 -1.49 9.50 4.61
C ASP A 92 -1.92 9.53 3.14
N VAL A 93 -2.08 10.73 2.59
CA VAL A 93 -2.43 10.98 1.18
C VAL A 93 -1.52 12.05 0.60
N PHE A 94 -0.81 11.69 -0.47
CA PHE A 94 0.04 12.61 -1.22
C PHE A 94 -0.54 12.89 -2.61
N LYS A 95 -0.19 14.05 -3.13
CA LYS A 95 -0.43 14.41 -4.52
C LYS A 95 0.86 14.95 -5.11
N ASP A 96 1.39 14.23 -6.08
CA ASP A 96 2.58 14.67 -6.79
C ASP A 96 2.27 15.98 -7.55
N PRO A 97 3.00 17.08 -7.31
CA PRO A 97 2.67 18.38 -7.88
C PRO A 97 2.88 18.43 -9.40
N LEU A 98 3.76 17.60 -9.95
CA LEU A 98 4.10 17.59 -11.38
C LEU A 98 3.13 16.72 -12.17
N SER A 99 3.11 15.42 -11.90
CA SER A 99 2.26 14.43 -12.57
C SER A 99 0.78 14.49 -12.15
N LYS A 100 0.46 15.18 -11.05
CA LYS A 100 -0.88 15.22 -10.42
C LYS A 100 -1.39 13.85 -9.96
N THR A 101 -0.49 12.87 -9.88
CA THR A 101 -0.75 11.51 -9.39
C THR A 101 -1.03 11.53 -7.88
N TYR A 102 -2.00 10.74 -7.43
CA TYR A 102 -2.27 10.56 -6.00
C TYR A 102 -1.59 9.30 -5.49
N LEU A 103 -0.99 9.39 -4.31
CA LEU A 103 -0.35 8.27 -3.62
C LEU A 103 -1.04 8.10 -2.27
N LEU A 104 -1.48 6.89 -1.95
CA LEU A 104 -2.07 6.55 -0.66
C LEU A 104 -1.05 5.76 0.14
N ALA A 105 -0.65 6.27 1.31
CA ALA A 105 0.14 5.52 2.27
C ALA A 105 -0.78 4.72 3.18
N MET A 106 -0.54 3.42 3.29
CA MET A 106 -1.38 2.46 4.00
C MET A 106 -0.52 1.60 4.92
N GLU A 107 -1.14 1.01 5.94
CA GLU A 107 -0.42 0.08 6.80
C GLU A 107 0.09 -1.14 6.02
N TYR A 108 1.24 -1.66 6.42
CA TYR A 108 1.80 -2.88 5.86
C TYR A 108 1.29 -4.10 6.62
N VAL A 109 0.78 -5.10 5.90
CA VAL A 109 0.36 -6.40 6.45
C VAL A 109 1.32 -7.48 5.94
N ASN A 110 1.94 -8.22 6.86
CA ASN A 110 2.94 -9.23 6.50
C ASN A 110 2.29 -10.58 6.17
N SER A 111 2.07 -10.85 4.89
CA SER A 111 1.49 -12.12 4.43
C SER A 111 2.53 -13.18 4.03
N GLU A 112 3.80 -13.05 4.45
CA GLU A 112 4.90 -13.98 4.08
C GLU A 112 5.00 -14.27 2.56
N ASP A 113 4.79 -13.25 1.74
CA ASP A 113 4.74 -13.34 0.27
C ASP A 113 3.68 -14.31 -0.30
N LYS A 114 2.71 -14.77 0.53
CA LYS A 114 1.57 -15.58 0.11
C LYS A 114 0.34 -14.71 -0.13
N THR A 115 -0.44 -15.08 -1.14
CA THR A 115 -1.78 -14.51 -1.33
C THR A 115 -2.79 -15.18 -0.40
N PHE A 116 -3.85 -14.47 -0.02
CA PHE A 116 -4.93 -15.08 0.77
C PHE A 116 -5.55 -16.29 0.06
N ARG A 117 -5.60 -16.30 -1.28
CA ARG A 117 -6.07 -17.45 -2.06
C ARG A 117 -5.19 -18.69 -1.87
N GLU A 118 -3.88 -18.53 -1.75
CA GLU A 118 -2.97 -19.64 -1.45
C GLU A 118 -3.10 -20.11 -0.01
N HIS A 119 -3.22 -19.16 0.92
CA HIS A 119 -3.44 -19.44 2.34
C HIS A 119 -4.75 -20.21 2.58
N MET A 120 -5.83 -19.85 1.88
CA MET A 120 -7.12 -20.56 1.96
C MET A 120 -7.03 -22.06 1.65
N LYS A 121 -6.01 -22.52 0.89
CA LYS A 121 -5.85 -23.95 0.57
C LYS A 121 -5.42 -24.78 1.77
N THR A 122 -4.89 -24.16 2.83
CA THR A 122 -4.42 -24.83 4.05
C THR A 122 -5.46 -24.78 5.17
N PHE A 123 -6.62 -24.17 4.94
CA PHE A 123 -7.61 -23.94 5.98
C PHE A 123 -8.26 -25.23 6.47
N ASN A 124 -8.36 -25.34 7.80
CA ASN A 124 -9.28 -26.24 8.46
C ASN A 124 -10.60 -25.51 8.79
N ALA A 125 -11.58 -26.23 9.36
CA ALA A 125 -12.87 -25.65 9.70
C ALA A 125 -12.79 -24.47 10.69
N ASN A 126 -11.82 -24.49 11.61
CA ASN A 126 -11.62 -23.41 12.58
C ASN A 126 -11.06 -22.15 11.91
N GLU A 127 -10.09 -22.30 11.00
CA GLU A 127 -9.56 -21.17 10.21
C GLU A 127 -10.63 -20.54 9.33
N ILE A 128 -11.43 -21.36 8.64
CA ILE A 128 -12.58 -20.86 7.86
C ILE A 128 -13.51 -20.04 8.76
N ARG A 129 -13.88 -20.57 9.94
CA ARG A 129 -14.75 -19.87 10.89
C ARG A 129 -14.14 -18.56 11.38
N ARG A 130 -12.84 -18.56 11.70
CA ARG A 130 -12.10 -17.39 12.17
C ARG A 130 -12.10 -16.29 11.12
N TYR A 131 -11.62 -16.57 9.91
CA TYR A 131 -11.53 -15.56 8.85
C TYR A 131 -12.91 -15.09 8.39
N MET A 132 -13.90 -15.98 8.28
CA MET A 132 -15.27 -15.59 7.94
C MET A 132 -15.86 -14.62 8.98
N ARG A 133 -15.65 -14.87 10.27
CA ARG A 133 -16.07 -13.95 11.34
C ARG A 133 -15.44 -12.57 11.16
N GLN A 134 -14.12 -12.50 10.98
CA GLN A 134 -13.40 -11.22 10.82
C GLN A 134 -13.88 -10.43 9.58
N ILE A 135 -14.09 -11.13 8.46
CA ILE A 135 -14.63 -10.52 7.24
C ILE A 135 -16.04 -9.98 7.48
N LEU A 136 -16.90 -10.74 8.15
CA LEU A 136 -18.27 -10.31 8.45
C LEU A 136 -18.31 -9.11 9.39
N GLU A 137 -17.45 -9.06 10.41
CA GLU A 137 -17.31 -7.91 11.32
C GLU A 137 -16.86 -6.65 10.56
N ALA A 138 -15.87 -6.77 9.66
CA ALA A 138 -15.44 -5.65 8.80
C ALA A 138 -16.57 -5.15 7.87
N MET A 139 -17.34 -6.08 7.29
CA MET A 139 -18.45 -5.75 6.40
C MET A 139 -19.63 -5.13 7.14
N GLU A 140 -19.96 -5.62 8.34
CA GLU A 140 -20.95 -5.02 9.23
C GLU A 140 -20.56 -3.59 9.58
N TYR A 141 -19.30 -3.36 9.95
CA TYR A 141 -18.78 -2.03 10.24
C TYR A 141 -18.91 -1.09 9.03
N CYS A 142 -18.54 -1.54 7.82
CA CYS A 142 -18.73 -0.77 6.60
C CYS A 142 -20.21 -0.44 6.33
N HIS A 143 -21.09 -1.45 6.42
CA HIS A 143 -22.52 -1.30 6.15
C HIS A 143 -23.20 -0.36 7.15
N SER A 144 -22.82 -0.40 8.43
CA SER A 144 -23.32 0.52 9.46
C SER A 144 -23.02 2.00 9.16
N ARG A 145 -22.04 2.27 8.28
CA ARG A 145 -21.63 3.61 7.81
C ARG A 145 -22.14 3.94 6.41
N GLY A 146 -23.03 3.12 5.86
CA GLY A 146 -23.57 3.30 4.51
C GLY A 146 -22.55 3.03 3.39
N VAL A 147 -21.48 2.29 3.68
CA VAL A 147 -20.43 1.95 2.71
C VAL A 147 -20.59 0.50 2.26
N MET A 148 -20.73 0.30 0.95
CA MET A 148 -20.64 -1.03 0.32
C MET A 148 -19.25 -1.22 -0.30
N HIS A 149 -18.55 -2.30 0.05
CA HIS A 149 -17.22 -2.60 -0.50
C HIS A 149 -17.25 -2.85 -2.03
N ARG A 150 -18.24 -3.61 -2.51
CA ARG A 150 -18.51 -3.95 -3.93
C ARG A 150 -17.44 -4.75 -4.70
N ASP A 151 -16.28 -5.01 -4.12
CA ASP A 151 -15.24 -5.86 -4.72
C ASP A 151 -14.64 -6.86 -3.70
N LEU A 152 -15.47 -7.45 -2.84
CA LEU A 152 -14.99 -8.40 -1.84
C LEU A 152 -14.59 -9.72 -2.51
N LYS A 153 -13.29 -10.02 -2.50
CA LYS A 153 -12.69 -11.22 -3.09
C LYS A 153 -11.36 -11.54 -2.41
N PRO A 154 -10.82 -12.78 -2.53
CA PRO A 154 -9.56 -13.14 -1.89
C PRO A 154 -8.37 -12.22 -2.20
N GLY A 155 -8.32 -11.62 -3.39
CA GLY A 155 -7.25 -10.68 -3.76
C GLY A 155 -7.29 -9.32 -3.06
N ASN A 156 -8.37 -9.01 -2.34
CA ASN A 156 -8.53 -7.79 -1.54
C ASN A 156 -8.55 -8.10 -0.03
N ILE A 157 -8.18 -9.32 0.37
CA ILE A 157 -8.07 -9.73 1.77
C ILE A 157 -6.58 -9.91 2.06
N MET A 158 -6.09 -9.13 3.01
CA MET A 158 -4.74 -9.29 3.56
C MET A 158 -4.82 -10.08 4.86
N PHE A 159 -3.78 -10.86 5.16
CA PHE A 159 -3.70 -11.63 6.39
C PHE A 159 -2.27 -11.57 6.94
N ASP A 160 -2.15 -11.58 8.27
CA ASP A 160 -0.87 -11.74 8.95
C ASP A 160 -0.75 -13.21 9.39
N CYS A 161 0.43 -13.82 9.20
CA CYS A 161 0.72 -15.21 9.58
C CYS A 161 1.06 -15.37 11.08
N LYS A 162 1.00 -14.30 11.88
CA LYS A 162 1.28 -14.32 13.33
C LYS A 162 0.19 -14.97 14.18
#